data_AF-A0A3D0HRC6-F1
#
_entry.id   AF-A0A3D0HRC6-F1
#
_cell.length_a   1.000
_cell.length_b   1.000
_cell.length_c   1.000
_cell.angle_alpha   90.00
_cell.angle_beta   90.00
_cell.angle_gamma   90.00
#
_symmetry.space_group_name_H-M   'P 1'
#
loop_
_entity.id
_entity.type
_entity.pdbx_description
1 polymer ?
#
loop_
_entity_poly.entity_id
_entity_poly.type
_entity_poly.pdbx_seq_one_letter_code
_entity_poly.pdbx_strand_id
1 'polypeptide(L)'
;MKKYTVVLLFILCAFFLYPHTRLAYYKPIIPKRKLTATALTLKVGKTAYLHLQHSKKPVRYYSTAPYIAKVSPFGKITGRRTGVAIIKVIANKKCYRCKVTVVK
;
A
#
# COMPACT_ATOMS: atom_id res chain seq x y z
N MET A 1 6.30 -48.83 -33.06
CA MET A 1 5.72 -47.50 -33.38
C MET A 1 4.67 -47.02 -32.37
N LYS A 2 3.74 -47.87 -31.91
CA LYS A 2 2.66 -47.52 -30.96
C LYS A 2 3.10 -46.91 -29.61
N LYS A 3 4.24 -47.32 -29.06
CA LYS A 3 4.79 -46.80 -27.78
C LYS A 3 5.20 -45.32 -27.87
N TYR A 4 5.80 -44.92 -28.99
CA TYR A 4 6.21 -43.53 -29.22
C TYR A 4 5.02 -42.61 -29.47
N THR A 5 3.97 -43.11 -30.10
CA THR A 5 2.72 -42.37 -30.32
C THR A 5 2.03 -42.01 -28.99
N VAL A 6 2.01 -42.93 -28.02
CA VAL A 6 1.43 -42.66 -26.69
C VAL A 6 2.27 -41.66 -25.89
N VAL A 7 3.61 -41.75 -25.98
CA VAL A 7 4.52 -40.80 -25.32
C VAL A 7 4.39 -39.40 -25.94
N LEU A 8 4.31 -39.30 -27.27
CA LEU A 8 4.12 -38.04 -27.99
C LEU A 8 2.77 -37.41 -27.62
N LEU A 9 1.70 -38.21 -27.52
CA LEU A 9 0.38 -37.75 -27.11
C LEU A 9 0.40 -37.20 -25.67
N PHE A 10 1.10 -37.87 -24.74
CA PHE A 10 1.23 -37.40 -23.35
C PHE A 10 2.00 -36.09 -23.24
N ILE A 11 3.06 -35.91 -24.04
CA ILE A 11 3.84 -34.66 -24.08
C ILE A 11 3.01 -33.51 -24.67
N LEU A 12 2.25 -33.78 -25.73
CA LEU A 12 1.39 -32.80 -26.37
C LEU A 12 0.21 -32.41 -25.46
N CYS A 13 -0.38 -33.40 -24.78
CA CYS A 13 -1.41 -33.18 -23.78
C CYS A 13 -0.87 -32.38 -22.58
N ALA A 14 0.35 -32.68 -22.11
CA ALA A 14 1.01 -31.87 -21.08
C ALA A 14 1.24 -30.43 -21.55
N PHE A 15 1.68 -30.21 -22.80
CA PHE A 15 1.92 -28.88 -23.34
C PHE A 15 0.64 -28.05 -23.48
N PHE A 16 -0.48 -28.67 -23.87
CA PHE A 16 -1.78 -28.01 -23.98
C PHE A 16 -2.48 -27.83 -22.62
N LEU A 17 -2.37 -28.79 -21.70
CA LEU A 17 -3.02 -28.72 -20.39
C LEU A 17 -2.28 -27.80 -19.42
N TYR A 18 -0.95 -27.72 -19.48
CA TYR A 18 -0.15 -26.91 -18.56
C TYR A 18 -0.56 -25.42 -18.49
N PRO A 19 -0.76 -24.69 -19.61
CA PRO A 19 -1.20 -23.29 -19.56
C PRO A 19 -2.65 -23.12 -19.07
N HIS A 20 -3.50 -24.14 -19.24
CA HIS A 20 -4.89 -24.14 -18.76
C HIS A 20 -5.05 -24.67 -17.33
N THR A 21 -4.01 -25.28 -16.75
CA THR A 21 -4.07 -25.74 -15.36
C THR A 21 -4.03 -24.57 -14.40
N ARG A 22 -4.90 -24.64 -13.38
CA ARG A 22 -5.07 -23.61 -12.34
C ARG A 22 -3.79 -23.29 -11.56
N LEU A 23 -2.74 -24.09 -11.71
CA LEU A 23 -1.42 -23.89 -11.10
C LEU A 23 -0.68 -22.68 -11.67
N ALA A 24 -0.77 -22.44 -13.00
CA ALA A 24 -0.17 -21.26 -13.63
C ALA A 24 -0.91 -19.96 -13.30
N TYR A 25 -2.21 -20.07 -12.99
CA TYR A 25 -3.07 -18.94 -12.60
C TYR A 25 -3.14 -18.74 -11.08
N TYR A 26 -2.11 -19.14 -10.33
CA TYR A 26 -2.02 -18.73 -8.93
C TYR A 26 -1.49 -17.29 -8.82
N LYS A 27 -2.40 -16.32 -8.92
CA LYS A 27 -2.09 -14.92 -8.64
C LYS A 27 -2.29 -14.65 -7.15
N PRO A 28 -1.23 -14.45 -6.35
CA PRO A 28 -1.41 -14.15 -4.94
C PRO A 28 -2.22 -12.85 -4.79
N ILE A 29 -3.26 -12.90 -3.97
CA ILE A 29 -4.09 -11.73 -3.63
C ILE A 29 -3.23 -10.80 -2.77
N ILE A 30 -2.49 -9.88 -3.40
CA ILE A 30 -1.75 -8.84 -2.69
C ILE A 30 -2.70 -7.64 -2.53
N PRO A 31 -3.21 -7.36 -1.32
CA PRO A 31 -4.06 -6.21 -1.10
C PRO A 31 -3.32 -4.92 -1.45
N LYS A 32 -3.97 -4.06 -2.24
CA LYS A 32 -3.41 -2.77 -2.66
C LYS A 32 -3.21 -1.90 -1.42
N ARG A 33 -1.98 -1.45 -1.18
CA ARG A 33 -1.67 -0.52 -0.08
C ARG A 33 -2.48 0.75 -0.25
N LYS A 34 -3.25 1.10 0.79
CA LYS A 34 -4.14 2.28 0.82
C LYS A 34 -3.90 3.04 2.13
N LEU A 35 -3.89 4.36 2.06
CA LEU A 35 -3.91 5.22 3.25
C LEU A 35 -5.33 5.27 3.80
N THR A 36 -5.47 5.33 5.13
CA THR A 36 -6.78 5.57 5.77
C THR A 36 -7.43 6.86 5.26
N ALA A 37 -6.62 7.92 5.10
CA ALA A 37 -7.07 9.20 4.57
C ALA A 37 -5.99 9.84 3.67
N THR A 38 -6.41 10.39 2.54
CA THR A 38 -5.58 11.21 1.64
C THR A 38 -5.70 12.70 1.92
N ALA A 39 -6.80 13.12 2.54
CA ALA A 39 -7.03 14.47 3.04
C ALA A 39 -7.67 14.41 4.42
N LEU A 40 -7.26 15.31 5.31
CA LEU A 40 -7.75 15.38 6.68
C LEU A 40 -7.87 16.85 7.11
N THR A 41 -8.98 17.19 7.74
CA THR A 41 -9.18 18.46 8.43
C THR A 41 -9.06 18.25 9.93
N LEU A 42 -8.23 19.06 10.59
CA LEU A 42 -7.98 19.00 12.03
C LEU A 42 -8.20 20.38 12.65
N LYS A 43 -8.70 20.43 13.87
CA LYS A 43 -8.68 21.67 14.66
C LYS A 43 -7.33 21.85 15.36
N VAL A 44 -6.95 23.08 15.66
CA VAL A 44 -5.75 23.36 16.48
C VAL A 44 -5.86 22.63 17.82
N GLY A 45 -4.77 21.97 18.24
CA GLY A 45 -4.70 21.17 19.47
C GLY A 45 -5.30 19.77 19.36
N LYS A 46 -6.06 19.46 18.30
CA LYS A 46 -6.59 18.11 18.07
C LYS A 46 -5.57 17.20 17.40
N THR A 47 -5.79 15.91 17.59
CA THR A 47 -4.94 14.86 17.05
C THR A 47 -5.74 13.87 16.24
N ALA A 48 -5.14 13.31 15.20
CA ALA A 48 -5.69 12.19 14.44
C ALA A 48 -4.62 11.15 14.17
N TYR A 49 -5.05 9.96 13.77
CA TYR A 49 -4.15 8.88 13.39
C TYR A 49 -4.20 8.64 11.89
N LEU A 50 -3.03 8.47 11.29
CA LEU A 50 -2.87 8.10 9.89
C LEU A 50 -2.14 6.77 9.82
N HIS A 51 -2.86 5.74 9.36
CA HIS A 51 -2.30 4.41 9.19
C HIS A 51 -2.20 4.04 7.71
N LEU A 52 -1.15 3.31 7.37
CA LEU A 52 -0.98 2.70 6.06
C LEU A 52 -1.47 1.26 6.11
N GLN A 53 -2.61 0.98 5.48
CA GLN A 53 -3.18 -0.36 5.46
C GLN A 53 -2.35 -1.30 4.58
N HIS A 54 -2.32 -2.58 4.97
CA HIS A 54 -1.65 -3.66 4.24
C HIS A 54 -0.12 -3.47 4.09
N SER A 55 0.52 -2.82 5.07
CA SER A 55 1.98 -2.75 5.15
C SER A 55 2.50 -3.70 6.23
N LYS A 56 3.17 -4.79 5.81
CA LYS A 56 3.94 -5.66 6.72
C LYS A 56 5.32 -5.09 7.05
N LYS A 57 5.70 -3.97 6.41
CA LYS A 57 7.04 -3.36 6.50
C LYS A 57 7.00 -2.07 7.33
N PRO A 58 8.13 -1.68 7.94
CA PRO A 58 8.21 -0.43 8.71
C PRO A 58 7.85 0.77 7.84
N VAL A 59 7.06 1.67 8.42
CA VAL A 59 6.55 2.87 7.79
C VAL A 59 7.22 4.07 8.41
N ARG A 60 7.67 5.03 7.60
CA ARG A 60 8.24 6.30 8.07
C ARG A 60 7.28 7.44 7.75
N TYR A 61 7.04 8.31 8.72
CA TYR A 61 6.21 9.50 8.58
C TYR A 61 7.09 10.75 8.55
N TYR A 62 6.78 11.68 7.66
CA TYR A 62 7.45 12.95 7.53
C TYR A 62 6.43 14.06 7.29
N SER A 63 6.61 15.23 7.87
CA SER A 63 5.74 16.40 7.65
C SER A 63 6.52 17.49 6.92
N THR A 64 5.94 18.07 5.88
CA THR A 64 6.54 19.23 5.19
C THR A 64 6.52 20.50 6.04
N ALA A 65 5.59 20.59 6.99
CA ALA A 65 5.41 21.75 7.86
C ALA A 65 5.12 21.30 9.30
N PRO A 66 6.16 20.88 10.06
CA PRO A 66 5.99 20.38 11.43
C PRO A 66 5.46 21.43 12.41
N TYR A 67 5.60 22.72 12.08
CA TYR A 67 5.04 23.84 12.83
C TYR A 67 3.52 23.98 12.68
N ILE A 68 2.94 23.50 11.58
CA ILE A 68 1.49 23.47 11.31
C ILE A 68 0.91 22.14 11.79
N ALA A 69 1.47 21.03 11.32
CA ALA A 69 1.06 19.69 11.71
C ALA A 69 2.28 18.82 11.99
N LYS A 70 2.42 18.39 13.25
CA LYS A 70 3.48 17.47 13.68
C LYS A 70 3.00 16.04 13.52
N VAL A 71 3.86 15.15 13.03
CA VAL A 71 3.58 13.72 12.96
C VAL A 71 4.56 12.94 13.84
N SER A 72 4.04 12.02 14.62
CA SER A 72 4.82 11.09 15.43
C SER A 72 5.18 9.84 14.61
N PRO A 73 6.24 9.09 15.00
CA PRO A 73 6.65 7.87 14.30
C PRO A 73 5.55 6.80 14.27
N PHE A 74 4.62 6.83 15.22
CA PHE A 74 3.47 5.94 15.29
C PHE A 74 2.28 6.36 14.39
N GLY A 75 2.41 7.44 13.62
CA GLY A 75 1.34 7.95 12.74
C GLY A 75 0.33 8.89 13.41
N LYS A 76 0.61 9.34 14.65
CA LYS A 76 -0.21 10.36 15.34
C LYS A 76 0.11 11.76 14.78
N ILE A 77 -0.89 12.43 14.24
CA ILE A 77 -0.82 13.78 13.69
C ILE A 77 -1.39 14.74 14.72
N THR A 78 -0.66 15.80 15.05
CA THR A 78 -1.10 16.87 15.95
C THR A 78 -1.15 18.19 15.19
N GLY A 79 -2.34 18.80 15.12
CA GLY A 79 -2.50 20.16 14.59
C GLY A 79 -2.01 21.19 15.60
N ARG A 80 -1.05 22.03 15.22
CA ARG A 80 -0.42 23.03 16.09
C ARG A 80 -0.79 24.46 15.71
N ARG A 81 -0.79 24.78 14.42
CA ARG A 81 -1.13 26.11 13.89
C ARG A 81 -2.05 25.96 12.71
N THR A 82 -2.89 26.96 12.47
CA THR A 82 -3.76 27.00 11.29
C THR A 82 -2.94 27.04 10.01
N GLY A 83 -3.37 26.32 8.99
CA GLY A 83 -2.68 26.23 7.71
C GLY A 83 -2.75 24.84 7.09
N VAL A 84 -1.99 24.63 6.01
CA VAL A 84 -1.97 23.36 5.27
C VAL A 84 -0.59 22.72 5.38
N ALA A 85 -0.55 21.44 5.73
CA ALA A 85 0.65 20.63 5.78
C ALA A 85 0.48 19.37 4.92
N ILE A 86 1.58 18.84 4.40
CA ILE A 86 1.57 17.57 3.68
C ILE A 86 2.37 16.56 4.48
N ILE A 87 1.73 15.44 4.82
CA ILE A 87 2.37 14.32 5.48
C ILE A 87 2.76 13.29 4.44
N LYS A 88 4.06 13.03 4.35
CA LYS A 88 4.66 12.02 3.49
C LYS A 88 4.81 10.72 4.30
N VAL A 89 4.25 9.64 3.77
CA VAL A 89 4.30 8.30 4.36
C VAL A 89 5.13 7.43 3.43
N ILE A 90 6.30 6.99 3.89
CA ILE A 90 7.26 6.24 3.09
C ILE A 90 7.24 4.78 3.53
N ALA A 91 6.92 3.88 2.60
CA ALA A 91 6.92 2.44 2.81
C ALA A 91 7.55 1.71 1.62
N ASN A 92 8.71 1.07 1.86
CA ASN A 92 9.42 0.25 0.89
C ASN A 92 9.58 0.94 -0.48
N LYS A 93 10.22 2.11 -0.49
CA LYS A 93 10.48 2.98 -1.65
C LYS A 93 9.25 3.64 -2.30
N LYS A 94 8.03 3.37 -1.81
CA LYS A 94 6.82 4.11 -2.22
C LYS A 94 6.54 5.24 -1.24
N CYS A 95 6.26 6.44 -1.77
CA CYS A 95 5.89 7.62 -1.00
C CYS A 95 4.41 7.93 -1.23
N TYR A 96 3.63 7.98 -0.16
CA TYR A 96 2.24 8.40 -0.16
C TYR A 96 2.12 9.77 0.49
N ARG A 97 1.13 10.57 0.08
CA ARG A 97 0.94 11.93 0.57
C ARG A 97 -0.46 12.07 1.15
N CYS A 98 -0.56 12.71 2.31
CA CYS A 98 -1.81 13.09 2.94
C CYS A 98 -1.81 14.60 3.17
N LYS A 99 -2.84 15.29 2.67
CA LYS A 99 -3.03 16.74 2.88
C LYS A 99 -3.75 16.95 4.21
N VAL A 100 -3.11 17.67 5.13
CA VAL A 100 -3.68 18.00 6.43
C VAL A 100 -3.97 19.50 6.45
N THR A 101 -5.24 19.86 6.60
CA THR A 101 -5.67 21.25 6.78
C THR A 101 -6.00 21.46 8.25
N VAL A 102 -5.28 22.36 8.91
CA VAL A 102 -5.53 22.73 10.30
C VAL A 102 -6.35 24.01 10.32
N VAL A 103 -7.53 23.94 10.92
CA VAL A 103 -8.47 25.05 11.12
C VAL A 103 -8.54 25.42 12.59
N LYS A 104 -9.07 26.62 12.89
CA LYS A 104 -9.21 27.11 14.26
C LYS A 104 -10.32 26.37 15.01
#